data_AF-A0A6M8HU45-F1
#
_entry.id   AF-A0A6M8HU45-F1
#
_cell.length_a   1.000
_cell.length_b   1.000
_cell.length_c   1.000
_cell.angle_alpha   90.00
_cell.angle_beta   90.00
_cell.angle_gamma   90.00
#
_symmetry.space_group_name_H-M   'P 1'
#
loop_
_entity.id
_entity.type
_entity.pdbx_description
1 polymer ?
#
loop_
_entity_poly.entity_id
_entity_poly.type
_entity_poly.pdbx_seq_one_letter_code
_entity_poly.pdbx_strand_id
1 'polypeptide(L)'
;MSDEQQYDDDDGPTASLIETTALELSDKADWRRKKAQQYPDDERNLDAAELLDRLAGEVLALEGLPAAGTFETEYEAIFADDDDHRPREIMRLWAEYRAGIGFRIFPDTGEGILRDLIELARSAP
;
A
#
# COMPACT_ATOMS: atom_id res chain seq x y z
N MET A 1 -8.70 24.57 -40.20
CA MET A 1 -7.50 23.84 -39.76
C MET A 1 -7.38 24.16 -38.29
N SER A 2 -7.91 23.27 -37.47
CA SER A 2 -7.83 23.38 -36.01
C SER A 2 -6.84 22.30 -35.60
N ASP A 3 -5.74 22.72 -34.99
CA ASP A 3 -4.72 21.84 -34.43
C ASP A 3 -5.37 20.99 -33.34
N GLU A 4 -5.58 19.71 -33.64
CA GLU A 4 -5.74 18.68 -32.63
C GLU A 4 -4.37 18.51 -31.97
N GLN A 5 -4.22 19.13 -30.79
CA GLN A 5 -3.13 18.77 -29.88
C GLN A 5 -3.34 17.32 -29.48
N GLN A 6 -2.60 16.44 -30.15
CA GLN A 6 -2.30 15.10 -29.69
C GLN A 6 -1.63 15.26 -28.32
N TYR A 7 -2.39 15.02 -27.26
CA TYR A 7 -1.80 14.76 -25.96
C TYR A 7 -1.02 13.46 -26.12
N ASP A 8 0.31 13.59 -26.23
CA ASP A 8 1.19 12.46 -26.03
C ASP A 8 0.89 11.92 -24.64
N ASP A 9 0.32 10.71 -24.58
CA ASP A 9 0.23 9.85 -23.40
C ASP A 9 1.64 9.42 -22.97
N ASP A 10 2.52 10.39 -22.73
CA ASP A 10 3.81 10.21 -22.05
C ASP A 10 3.54 10.17 -20.54
N ASP A 11 2.74 9.18 -20.13
CA ASP A 11 2.79 8.68 -18.76
C ASP A 11 4.18 8.06 -18.59
N GLY A 12 5.13 8.87 -18.09
CA GLY A 12 6.37 8.36 -17.53
C GLY A 12 6.06 7.21 -16.56
N PRO A 13 7.02 6.29 -16.29
CA PRO A 13 6.72 5.03 -15.63
C PRO A 13 5.89 5.26 -14.37
N THR A 14 4.62 4.87 -14.44
CA THR A 14 3.75 4.79 -13.27
C THR A 14 4.43 3.82 -12.32
N ALA A 15 4.67 4.27 -11.09
CA ALA A 15 5.34 3.45 -10.08
C ALA A 15 4.67 2.07 -10.01
N SER A 16 5.46 1.00 -9.90
CA SER A 16 4.89 -0.36 -9.84
C SER A 16 3.92 -0.46 -8.66
N LEU A 17 3.02 -1.45 -8.69
CA LEU A 17 2.11 -1.66 -7.56
C LEU A 17 2.89 -1.98 -6.26
N ILE A 18 4.05 -2.62 -6.38
CA ILE A 18 4.98 -2.89 -5.29
C ILE A 18 5.61 -1.60 -4.77
N GLU A 19 6.13 -0.76 -5.65
CA GLU A 19 6.68 0.56 -5.29
C GLU A 19 5.62 1.41 -4.61
N THR A 20 4.41 1.44 -5.15
CA THR A 20 3.27 2.16 -4.58
C THR A 20 2.95 1.66 -3.17
N THR A 21 2.88 0.34 -2.98
CA THR A 21 2.59 -0.26 -1.67
C THR A 21 3.70 0.03 -0.65
N ALA A 22 4.97 -0.04 -1.07
CA ALA A 22 6.11 0.29 -0.21
C ALA A 22 6.13 1.79 0.18
N LEU A 23 5.77 2.68 -0.74
CA LEU A 23 5.64 4.11 -0.48
C LEU A 23 4.53 4.40 0.53
N GLU A 24 3.37 3.77 0.41
CA GLU A 24 2.28 3.95 1.38
C GLU A 24 2.64 3.51 2.81
N LEU A 25 3.47 2.46 2.95
CA LEU A 25 4.01 2.03 4.24
C LEU A 25 5.01 3.05 4.80
N SER A 26 5.91 3.55 3.95
CA SER A 26 6.89 4.59 4.31
C SER A 26 6.22 5.89 4.75
N ASP A 27 5.19 6.33 4.02
CA ASP A 27 4.39 7.51 4.38
C ASP A 27 3.69 7.34 5.73
N LYS A 28 3.22 6.11 6.03
CA LYS A 28 2.62 5.81 7.33
C LYS A 28 3.67 5.83 8.44
N ALA A 29 4.88 5.34 8.19
CA ALA A 29 5.99 5.40 9.15
C ALA A 29 6.35 6.85 9.48
N ASP A 30 6.43 7.71 8.47
CA ASP A 30 6.68 9.14 8.66
C ASP A 30 5.57 9.85 9.43
N TRP A 31 4.31 9.48 9.16
CA TRP A 31 3.19 9.95 9.96
C TRP A 31 3.30 9.50 11.43
N ARG A 32 3.74 8.27 11.68
CA ARG A 32 3.99 7.76 13.04
C ARG A 32 5.12 8.49 13.75
N ARG A 33 6.20 8.84 13.07
CA ARG A 33 7.27 9.70 13.62
C ARG A 33 6.75 11.08 14.02
N LYS A 34 5.92 11.70 13.17
CA LYS A 34 5.24 12.97 13.49
C LYS A 34 4.32 12.82 14.72
N LYS A 35 3.68 11.66 14.89
CA LYS A 35 2.84 11.37 16.07
C LYS A 35 3.67 11.16 17.33
N ALA A 36 4.83 10.51 17.27
CA ALA A 36 5.75 10.40 18.40
C ALA A 36 6.18 11.78 18.92
N GLN A 37 6.35 12.77 18.04
CA GLN A 37 6.63 14.16 18.46
C GLN A 37 5.45 14.82 19.21
N GLN A 38 4.22 14.46 18.86
CA GLN A 38 3.00 14.97 19.51
C GLN A 38 2.69 14.22 20.81
N TYR A 39 3.10 12.96 20.91
CA TYR A 39 2.82 12.04 22.02
C TYR A 39 4.12 11.33 22.44
N PRO A 40 5.08 12.07 23.06
CA PRO A 40 6.42 11.55 23.34
C PRO A 40 6.44 10.38 24.33
N ASP A 41 5.43 10.26 25.19
CA ASP A 41 5.31 9.16 26.17
C ASP A 41 4.68 7.89 25.56
N ASP A 42 4.25 7.92 24.29
CA ASP A 42 3.67 6.76 23.59
C ASP A 42 4.69 6.16 22.61
N GLU A 43 5.59 5.34 23.16
CA GLU A 43 6.68 4.65 22.45
C GLU A 43 6.20 3.82 21.25
N ARG A 44 4.95 3.35 21.29
CA ARG A 44 4.34 2.55 20.21
C ARG A 44 4.34 3.27 18.87
N ASN A 45 4.39 4.61 18.84
CA ASN A 45 4.51 5.34 17.58
C ASN A 45 5.88 5.16 16.94
N LEU A 46 6.97 5.13 17.71
CA LEU A 46 8.31 4.89 17.16
C LEU A 46 8.47 3.42 16.74
N ASP A 47 8.02 2.49 17.58
CA ASP A 47 8.06 1.05 17.26
C ASP A 47 7.25 0.74 15.98
N ALA A 48 6.07 1.33 15.85
CA ALA A 48 5.26 1.18 14.64
C ALA A 48 5.93 1.79 13.40
N ALA A 49 6.62 2.93 13.54
CA ALA A 49 7.37 3.53 12.44
C ALA A 49 8.51 2.61 11.97
N GLU A 50 9.28 2.04 12.91
CA GLU A 50 10.37 1.11 12.57
C GLU A 50 9.84 -0.16 11.89
N LEU A 51 8.73 -0.72 12.41
CA LEU A 51 8.08 -1.87 11.79
C LEU A 51 7.61 -1.56 10.35
N LEU A 52 6.98 -0.40 10.14
CA LEU A 52 6.50 0.02 8.83
C LEU A 52 7.64 0.23 7.83
N ASP A 53 8.76 0.85 8.24
CA ASP A 53 9.95 1.01 7.40
C ASP A 53 10.55 -0.34 6.99
N ARG A 54 10.69 -1.26 7.95
CA ARG A 54 11.19 -2.62 7.68
C ARG A 54 10.30 -3.29 6.62
N LEU A 55 8.98 -3.25 6.84
CA LEU A 55 8.01 -3.86 5.95
C LEU A 55 8.00 -3.20 4.57
N ALA A 56 8.18 -1.88 4.48
CA ALA A 56 8.30 -1.17 3.20
C ALA A 56 9.52 -1.66 2.41
N GLY A 57 10.68 -1.79 3.07
CA GLY A 57 11.89 -2.33 2.46
C GLY A 57 11.74 -3.79 2.02
N GLU A 58 11.04 -4.61 2.81
CA GLU A 58 10.74 -5.99 2.44
C GLU A 58 9.79 -6.08 1.25
N VAL A 59 8.73 -5.26 1.20
CA VAL A 59 7.82 -5.20 0.04
C VAL A 59 8.58 -4.80 -1.21
N LEU A 60 9.40 -3.74 -1.15
CA LEU A 60 10.18 -3.28 -2.29
C LEU A 60 11.18 -4.35 -2.78
N ALA A 61 11.74 -5.15 -1.87
CA ALA A 61 12.62 -6.26 -2.22
C ALA A 61 11.92 -7.43 -2.93
N LEU A 62 10.58 -7.45 -2.98
CA LEU A 62 9.81 -8.43 -3.75
C LEU A 62 9.68 -8.06 -5.23
N GLU A 63 10.07 -6.86 -5.64
CA GLU A 63 10.03 -6.41 -7.03
C GLU A 63 10.73 -7.44 -7.96
N GLY A 64 10.04 -7.84 -9.02
CA GLY A 64 10.52 -8.86 -9.96
C GLY A 64 10.54 -10.31 -9.42
N LEU A 65 10.10 -10.56 -8.19
CA LEU A 65 9.93 -11.91 -7.64
C LEU A 65 8.50 -12.45 -7.90
N PRO A 66 8.29 -13.79 -7.86
CA PRO A 66 6.98 -14.38 -8.10
C PRO A 66 5.85 -13.86 -7.19
N ALA A 67 6.19 -13.46 -5.96
CA ALA A 67 5.23 -12.87 -5.03
C ALA A 67 4.64 -11.55 -5.56
N ALA A 68 5.48 -10.69 -6.17
CA ALA A 68 5.01 -9.44 -6.77
C ALA A 68 4.06 -9.69 -7.94
N GLY A 69 4.44 -10.56 -8.87
CA GLY A 69 3.57 -10.89 -10.01
C GLY A 69 2.24 -11.55 -9.59
N THR A 70 2.25 -12.32 -8.50
CA THR A 70 1.01 -12.88 -7.92
C THR A 70 0.13 -11.76 -7.36
N PHE A 71 0.71 -10.82 -6.62
CA PHE A 71 -0.01 -9.68 -6.08
C PHE A 71 -0.62 -8.80 -7.16
N GLU A 72 0.13 -8.49 -8.22
CA GLU A 72 -0.34 -7.71 -9.38
C GLU A 72 -1.49 -8.40 -10.10
N THR A 73 -1.36 -9.70 -10.39
CA THR A 73 -2.42 -10.48 -11.04
C THR A 73 -3.72 -10.47 -10.22
N GLU A 74 -3.60 -10.62 -8.90
CA GLU A 74 -4.76 -10.63 -7.99
C GLU A 74 -5.37 -9.24 -7.83
N TYR A 75 -4.53 -8.20 -7.80
CA TYR A 75 -4.98 -6.82 -7.84
C TYR A 75 -5.82 -6.56 -9.10
N GLU A 76 -5.26 -6.85 -10.28
CA GLU A 76 -5.95 -6.67 -11.55
C GLU A 76 -7.29 -7.41 -11.58
N ALA A 77 -7.33 -8.67 -11.13
CA ALA A 77 -8.56 -9.45 -11.08
C ALA A 77 -9.64 -8.84 -10.17
N ILE A 78 -9.26 -8.20 -9.07
CA ILE A 78 -10.20 -7.55 -8.14
C ILE A 78 -10.75 -6.25 -8.72
N PHE A 79 -9.92 -5.49 -9.43
CA PHE A 79 -10.27 -4.17 -9.96
C PHE A 79 -10.70 -4.18 -11.44
N ALA A 80 -10.80 -5.36 -12.06
CA ALA A 80 -11.25 -5.52 -13.45
C ALA A 80 -12.75 -5.22 -13.65
N ASP A 81 -13.57 -5.32 -12.60
CA ASP A 81 -15.01 -5.08 -12.66
C ASP A 81 -15.38 -3.61 -12.38
N ASP A 82 -16.19 -3.03 -13.26
CA ASP A 82 -16.56 -1.60 -13.37
C ASP A 82 -17.62 -1.15 -12.32
N ASP A 83 -17.50 -1.59 -11.07
CA ASP A 83 -18.33 -1.12 -9.96
C ASP A 83 -17.61 -0.01 -9.18
N ASP A 84 -17.94 1.25 -9.48
CA ASP A 84 -17.36 2.46 -8.87
C ASP A 84 -17.35 2.50 -7.32
N HIS A 85 -18.22 1.72 -6.64
CA HIS A 85 -18.32 1.77 -5.17
C HIS A 85 -17.31 0.86 -4.48
N ARG A 86 -17.02 -0.29 -5.09
CA ARG A 86 -16.16 -1.33 -4.49
C ARG A 86 -14.70 -0.86 -4.30
N PRO A 87 -14.07 -0.15 -5.26
CA PRO A 87 -12.71 0.36 -5.08
C PRO A 87 -12.55 1.28 -3.87
N ARG A 88 -13.56 2.13 -3.57
CA ARG A 88 -13.47 3.06 -2.43
C ARG A 88 -13.44 2.33 -1.09
N GLU A 89 -14.24 1.29 -0.94
CA GLU A 89 -14.27 0.50 0.29
C GLU A 89 -12.98 -0.30 0.47
N ILE A 90 -12.45 -0.89 -0.61
CA ILE A 90 -11.15 -1.57 -0.57
C ILE A 90 -10.03 -0.62 -0.13
N MET A 91 -9.96 0.58 -0.72
CA MET A 91 -8.95 1.57 -0.34
C MET A 91 -9.09 2.01 1.13
N ARG A 92 -10.32 2.11 1.65
CA ARG A 92 -10.57 2.38 3.07
C ARG A 92 -10.03 1.25 3.95
N LEU A 93 -10.35 -0.01 3.62
CA LEU A 93 -9.89 -1.19 4.37
C LEU A 93 -8.36 -1.28 4.40
N TRP A 94 -7.70 -1.03 3.27
CA TRP A 94 -6.24 -1.03 3.18
C TRP A 94 -5.60 0.09 4.00
N ALA A 95 -6.16 1.30 3.96
CA ALA A 95 -5.71 2.41 4.79
C ALA A 95 -5.88 2.10 6.29
N GLU A 96 -6.98 1.46 6.68
CA GLU A 96 -7.24 1.03 8.06
C GLU A 96 -6.30 -0.08 8.52
N TYR A 97 -6.01 -1.05 7.65
CA TYR A 97 -5.01 -2.09 7.91
C TYR A 97 -3.65 -1.47 8.19
N ARG A 98 -3.15 -0.61 7.29
CA ARG A 98 -1.85 0.09 7.44
C ARG A 98 -1.82 0.97 8.69
N ALA A 99 -2.92 1.64 9.02
CA ALA A 99 -3.03 2.43 10.25
C ALA A 99 -2.97 1.57 11.53
N GLY A 100 -3.36 0.30 11.47
CA GLY A 100 -3.32 -0.63 12.59
C GLY A 100 -1.96 -1.30 12.82
N ILE A 101 -1.04 -1.24 11.85
CA ILE A 101 0.31 -1.83 11.97
C ILE A 101 1.05 -1.23 13.16
N GLY A 102 1.63 -2.10 14.00
CA GLY A 102 2.35 -1.74 15.23
C GLY A 102 1.46 -1.43 16.43
N PHE A 103 0.12 -1.49 16.29
CA PHE A 103 -0.83 -1.25 17.38
C PHE A 103 -1.77 -2.43 17.62
N ARG A 104 -2.33 -2.97 16.54
CA ARG A 104 -3.27 -4.10 16.56
C ARG A 104 -2.97 -5.16 15.50
N ILE A 105 -2.14 -4.82 14.51
CA ILE A 105 -1.73 -5.69 13.41
C ILE A 105 -0.20 -5.73 13.42
N PHE A 106 0.40 -6.91 13.28
CA PHE A 106 1.85 -7.11 13.35
C PHE A 106 2.26 -8.10 12.26
N PRO A 107 2.35 -7.67 10.99
CA PRO A 107 2.73 -8.54 9.90
C PRO A 107 4.19 -8.95 10.07
N ASP A 108 4.46 -10.24 9.88
CA ASP A 108 5.82 -10.77 10.04
C ASP A 108 6.72 -10.35 8.86
N THR A 109 6.15 -10.33 7.65
CA THR A 109 6.91 -10.13 6.40
C THR A 109 6.20 -9.19 5.41
N GLY A 110 6.97 -8.58 4.51
CA GLY A 110 6.45 -7.82 3.37
C GLY A 110 5.51 -8.63 2.47
N GLU A 111 5.81 -9.92 2.24
CA GLU A 111 4.90 -10.81 1.49
C GLU A 111 3.57 -11.01 2.24
N GLY A 112 3.61 -11.10 3.57
CA GLY A 112 2.43 -11.17 4.42
C GLY A 112 1.50 -9.97 4.21
N ILE A 113 2.07 -8.76 4.06
CA ILE A 113 1.26 -7.57 3.74
C ILE A 113 0.55 -7.73 2.40
N LEU A 114 1.26 -8.11 1.34
CA LEU A 114 0.64 -8.23 0.01
C LEU A 114 -0.53 -9.22 0.04
N ARG A 115 -0.35 -10.33 0.76
CA ARG A 115 -1.40 -11.33 0.98
C ARG A 115 -2.60 -10.75 1.73
N ASP A 116 -2.35 -10.09 2.87
CA ASP A 116 -3.40 -9.52 3.71
C ASP A 116 -4.22 -8.46 2.95
N LEU A 117 -3.58 -7.64 2.11
CA LEU A 117 -4.26 -6.65 1.28
C LEU A 117 -5.23 -7.31 0.28
N ILE A 118 -4.80 -8.37 -0.40
CA ILE A 118 -5.67 -9.14 -1.31
C ILE A 118 -6.82 -9.81 -0.57
N GLU A 119 -6.56 -10.39 0.60
CA GLU A 119 -7.60 -11.03 1.42
C GLU A 119 -8.65 -10.02 1.91
N LEU A 120 -8.22 -8.83 2.34
CA LEU A 120 -9.13 -7.73 2.70
C LEU A 120 -9.97 -7.27 1.50
N ALA A 121 -9.35 -7.12 0.33
CA ALA A 121 -10.02 -6.66 -0.88
C ALA A 121 -11.07 -7.67 -1.37
N ARG A 122 -10.77 -8.97 -1.28
CA ARG A 122 -11.73 -10.06 -1.58
C ARG A 122 -12.89 -10.13 -0.60
N SER A 123 -12.67 -9.70 0.64
CA SER A 123 -13.67 -9.72 1.70
C SER A 123 -14.49 -8.42 1.78
N ALA A 124 -14.20 -7.44 0.92
CA ALA A 124 -14.92 -6.17 0.88
C ALA A 124 -16.38 -6.41 0.42
N PRO A 125 -17.36 -5.82 1.13
CA PRO A 125 -18.78 -6.02 0.88
C PRO A 125 -19.29 -5.36 -0.42
#